data_AF-A0A2K0AWP7-F1
#
_entry.id   AF-A0A2K0AWP7-F1
#
_cell.length_a   1.000
_cell.length_b   1.000
_cell.length_c   1.000
_cell.angle_alpha   90.00
_cell.angle_beta   90.00
_cell.angle_gamma   90.00
#
_symmetry.space_group_name_H-M   'P 1'
#
loop_
_entity.id
_entity.type
_entity.pdbx_description
1 polymer ?
#
loop_
_entity_poly.entity_id
_entity_poly.type
_entity_poly.pdbx_seq_one_letter_code
_entity_poly.pdbx_strand_id
1 'polypeptide(L)'
;YVFETLGYRRYEWKCDNLNAPSKHAAQRFGFTYEGLFRQSNICKGRNRDTAWFSMLDSEWPDVKARFEHWLKPSNFDQEGQQIKHLNDF
;
A
#
# COMPACT_ATOMS: atom_id res chain seq x y z
N TYR A 1 13.07 -0.50 -6.46
CA TYR A 1 14.15 -0.94 -5.55
C TYR A 1 13.90 -2.33 -4.96
N VAL A 2 12.90 -2.52 -4.08
CA VAL A 2 12.65 -3.82 -3.39
C VAL A 2 12.51 -5.00 -4.37
N PHE A 3 11.67 -4.86 -5.40
CA PHE A 3 11.48 -5.93 -6.39
C PHE A 3 12.59 -5.95 -7.46
N GLU A 4 12.87 -4.82 -8.11
CA GLU A 4 13.73 -4.79 -9.30
C GLU A 4 15.23 -4.74 -9.02
N THR A 5 15.65 -4.23 -7.86
CA THR A 5 17.07 -4.09 -7.50
C THR A 5 17.49 -5.17 -6.53
N LEU A 6 16.70 -5.39 -5.47
CA LEU A 6 17.01 -6.38 -4.45
C LEU A 6 16.50 -7.78 -4.79
N GLY A 7 15.56 -7.93 -5.72
CA GLY A 7 15.00 -9.22 -6.10
C GLY A 7 14.17 -9.87 -5.00
N TYR A 8 13.60 -9.08 -4.07
CA TYR A 8 12.78 -9.63 -2.99
C TYR A 8 11.43 -10.10 -3.54
N ARG A 9 10.92 -11.19 -2.97
CA ARG A 9 9.69 -11.83 -3.46
C ARG A 9 8.41 -11.30 -2.82
N ARG A 10 8.56 -10.57 -1.72
CA ARG A 10 7.44 -10.12 -0.89
C ARG A 10 7.80 -8.81 -0.20
N TYR A 11 6.88 -7.86 -0.26
CA TYR A 11 6.96 -6.58 0.42
C TYR A 11 5.74 -6.40 1.33
N GLU A 12 5.96 -6.03 2.59
CA GLU A 12 4.91 -6.07 3.61
C GLU A 12 4.55 -4.67 4.11
N TRP A 13 3.24 -4.47 4.35
CA TRP A 13 2.72 -3.35 5.09
C TRP A 13 1.99 -3.87 6.33
N LYS A 14 2.27 -3.28 7.49
CA LYS A 14 1.54 -3.60 8.72
C LYS A 14 1.14 -2.34 9.46
N CYS A 15 -0.07 -2.34 10.00
CA CYS A 15 -0.60 -1.21 10.76
C CYS A 15 -1.43 -1.67 11.95
N ASP A 16 -1.72 -0.73 12.85
CA ASP A 16 -2.74 -0.97 13.87
C ASP A 16 -4.08 -1.20 13.19
N ASN A 17 -4.81 -2.24 13.58
CA ASN A 17 -6.09 -2.56 12.97
C ASN A 17 -7.13 -1.44 13.11
N LEU A 18 -7.02 -0.59 14.13
CA LEU A 18 -7.88 0.59 14.29
C LEU A 18 -7.46 1.77 13.40
N ASN A 19 -6.29 1.72 12.76
CA ASN A 19 -5.81 2.78 11.87
C ASN A 19 -6.40 2.62 10.47
N ALA A 20 -7.66 3.02 10.30
CA ALA A 20 -8.35 3.02 9.02
C ALA A 20 -7.61 3.78 7.91
N PRO A 21 -7.05 4.99 8.14
CA PRO A 21 -6.27 5.70 7.11
C PRO A 21 -5.09 4.88 6.57
N SER A 22 -4.35 4.20 7.45
CA SER A 22 -3.22 3.36 7.03
C SER A 22 -3.68 2.12 6.25
N LYS A 23 -4.81 1.50 6.64
CA LYS A 23 -5.39 0.37 5.88
C LYS A 23 -5.84 0.81 4.48
N HIS A 24 -6.51 1.96 4.37
CA HIS A 24 -6.93 2.50 3.07
C HIS A 24 -5.72 2.85 2.20
N ALA A 25 -4.64 3.37 2.77
CA ALA A 25 -3.41 3.63 2.03
C ALA A 25 -2.76 2.34 1.50
N ALA A 26 -2.65 1.30 2.33
CA ALA A 26 -2.10 0.01 1.91
C ALA A 26 -2.89 -0.56 0.72
N GLN A 27 -4.22 -0.56 0.80
CA GLN A 27 -5.09 -1.02 -0.28
C GLN A 27 -4.95 -0.15 -1.54
N ARG A 28 -4.96 1.18 -1.40
CA ARG A 28 -4.75 2.12 -2.52
C ARG A 28 -3.41 1.90 -3.22
N PHE A 29 -2.37 1.53 -2.48
CA PHE A 29 -1.05 1.23 -3.03
C PHE A 29 -0.93 -0.17 -3.63
N GLY A 30 -1.99 -0.97 -3.61
CA GLY A 30 -2.03 -2.31 -4.21
C GLY A 30 -1.53 -3.42 -3.30
N PHE A 31 -1.46 -3.20 -1.99
CA PHE A 31 -1.21 -4.29 -1.06
C PHE A 31 -2.49 -5.08 -0.79
N THR A 32 -2.37 -6.40 -0.79
CA THR A 32 -3.44 -7.35 -0.50
C THR A 32 -3.50 -7.64 1.00
N TYR A 33 -4.69 -7.58 1.60
CA TYR A 33 -4.89 -7.94 3.01
C TYR A 33 -4.76 -9.45 3.22
N GLU A 34 -4.05 -9.85 4.27
CA GLU A 34 -3.78 -11.27 4.54
C GLU A 34 -4.21 -11.74 5.93
N GLY A 35 -4.39 -10.82 6.89
CA GLY A 35 -4.88 -11.23 8.19
C GLY A 35 -4.68 -10.23 9.31
N LEU A 36 -5.22 -10.64 10.46
CA LEU A 36 -5.20 -9.87 11.69
C LEU A 36 -4.55 -10.69 12.79
N PHE A 37 -3.44 -10.20 13.32
CA PHE A 37 -2.85 -10.76 14.52
C PHE A 37 -3.47 -10.07 15.73
N ARG A 38 -4.34 -10.79 16.44
CA ARG A 38 -4.98 -10.33 17.68
C ARG A 38 -3.96 -10.24 18.79
N GLN A 39 -4.04 -9.18 19.60
CA GLN A 39 -3.13 -8.93 20.72
C GLN A 39 -1.64 -8.98 20.34
N SER A 40 -1.31 -8.52 19.14
CA SER A 40 0.04 -8.63 18.59
C SER A 40 1.10 -7.86 19.39
N ASN A 41 0.73 -6.76 20.04
CA ASN A 41 1.60 -5.99 20.93
C ASN A 41 0.79 -4.98 21.78
N ILE A 42 1.45 -4.39 22.78
CA ILE A 42 0.98 -3.20 23.47
C ILE A 42 1.67 -1.99 22.87
N CYS A 43 0.89 -1.02 22.39
CA CYS A 43 1.39 0.23 21.83
C CYS A 43 0.81 1.40 22.64
N LYS A 44 1.69 2.21 23.25
CA LYS A 44 1.29 3.37 24.07
C LYS A 44 0.24 3.02 25.15
N GLY A 45 0.43 1.89 25.82
CA GLY A 45 -0.45 1.42 26.90
C GLY A 45 -1.79 0.82 26.45
N ARG A 46 -2.02 0.66 25.13
CA ARG A 46 -3.24 0.03 24.60
C ARG A 46 -2.92 -1.27 23.86
N ASN A 47 -3.85 -2.22 23.90
CA ASN A 47 -3.83 -3.38 23.00
C ASN A 47 -3.79 -2.94 21.54
N ARG A 48 -2.89 -3.52 20.75
CA ARG A 48 -2.85 -3.37 19.30
C ARG A 48 -2.98 -4.73 18.63
N ASP A 49 -4.06 -4.88 17.88
CA ASP A 49 -4.15 -5.89 16.85
C ASP A 49 -3.45 -5.36 15.60
N THR A 50 -2.70 -6.22 14.90
CA THR A 50 -1.93 -5.81 13.71
C THR A 50 -2.56 -6.40 12.46
N ALA A 51 -3.03 -5.53 11.57
CA ALA A 51 -3.46 -5.90 10.24
C ALA A 51 -2.22 -6.01 9.34
N TRP A 52 -2.13 -7.12 8.60
CA TRP A 52 -1.05 -7.42 7.68
C TRP A 52 -1.53 -7.39 6.24
N PHE A 53 -0.71 -6.76 5.41
CA PHE A 53 -0.89 -6.70 3.97
C PHE A 53 0.44 -7.01 3.28
N SER A 54 0.38 -7.49 2.05
CA SER A 54 1.56 -7.79 1.27
C SER A 54 1.40 -7.42 -0.19
N MET A 55 2.53 -7.35 -0.88
CA MET A 55 2.64 -7.31 -2.33
C MET A 55 3.71 -8.31 -2.74
N LEU A 56 3.37 -9.15 -3.71
CA LEU A 56 4.28 -10.15 -4.27
C LEU A 56 5.02 -9.59 -5.48
N ASP A 57 6.17 -10.20 -5.77
CA ASP A 57 6.94 -9.93 -6.98
C ASP A 57 6.11 -10.09 -8.27
N SER A 58 5.22 -11.09 -8.31
CA SER A 58 4.31 -11.32 -9.44
C SER A 58 3.25 -10.23 -9.63
N GLU A 59 2.90 -9.51 -8.57
CA GLU A 59 1.90 -8.43 -8.60
C GLU A 59 2.53 -7.07 -8.94
N TRP A 60 3.84 -6.94 -8.71
CA TRP A 60 4.57 -5.70 -8.90
C TRP A 60 4.47 -5.10 -10.31
N PRO A 61 4.54 -5.86 -11.43
CA PRO A 61 4.46 -5.26 -12.77
C PRO A 61 3.19 -4.44 -12.99
N ASP A 62 2.03 -4.95 -12.57
CA ASP A 62 0.74 -4.26 -12.72
C ASP A 62 0.65 -3.05 -11.79
N VAL A 63 1.09 -3.21 -10.54
CA VAL A 63 1.15 -2.11 -9.57
C VAL A 63 2.06 -0.99 -10.08
N LYS A 64 3.26 -1.32 -10.58
CA LYS A 64 4.20 -0.37 -11.15
C LYS A 64 3.58 0.39 -12.31
N ALA A 65 2.97 -0.32 -13.27
CA ALA A 65 2.32 0.32 -14.42
C ALA A 65 1.23 1.30 -13.96
N ARG A 66 0.42 0.93 -12.96
CA ARG A 66 -0.61 1.80 -12.37
C ARG A 66 -0.01 3.08 -11.78
N PHE A 67 1.06 2.95 -10.99
CA PHE A 67 1.78 4.10 -10.42
C PHE A 67 2.42 4.98 -11.49
N GLU A 68 3.06 4.39 -12.50
CA GLU A 68 3.68 5.14 -13.60
C GLU A 68 2.63 5.96 -14.37
N HIS A 69 1.43 5.41 -14.61
CA HIS A 69 0.34 6.16 -15.23
C HIS A 69 -0.18 7.27 -14.33
N TRP A 70 -0.40 7.00 -13.05
CA TRP A 70 -0.91 7.99 -12.09
C TRP A 70 0.09 9.13 -11.85
N LEU A 71 1.40 8.86 -11.86
CA LEU A 71 2.47 9.83 -11.63
C LEU A 71 2.83 10.65 -12.88
N LYS A 72 2.32 10.30 -14.07
CA LYS A 72 2.57 11.10 -15.29
C LYS A 72 2.11 12.54 -15.05
N PRO A 73 2.89 13.56 -15.46
CA PRO A 73 2.47 14.96 -15.36
C PRO A 73 1.12 15.23 -16.02
N SER A 74 0.77 14.48 -17.08
CA SER A 74 -0.52 14.57 -17.76
C SER A 74 -1.73 14.15 -16.91
N ASN A 75 -1.51 13.51 -15.75
CA ASN A 75 -2.57 13.17 -14.80
C ASN A 75 -2.79 14.27 -13.74
N PHE A 76 -2.12 15.43 -13.85
CA PHE A 76 -2.30 16.54 -12.93
C PHE A 76 -2.69 17.81 -13.70
N ASP A 77 -3.64 18.56 -13.15
CA ASP A 77 -4.08 19.83 -13.72
C ASP A 77 -3.11 20.98 -13.38
N GLN A 78 -3.45 22.20 -13.82
CA GLN A 78 -2.61 23.39 -13.61
C GLN A 78 -2.50 23.79 -12.13
N GLU A 79 -3.39 23.30 -11.26
CA GLU A 79 -3.38 23.53 -9.81
C GLU A 79 -2.68 22.39 -9.05
N GLY A 80 -2.17 21.38 -9.77
CA GLY A 80 -1.52 20.21 -9.20
C GLY A 80 -2.49 19.18 -8.63
N GLN A 81 -3.79 19.26 -8.93
CA GLN A 81 -4.75 18.25 -8.51
C GLN A 81 -4.74 17.07 -9.48
N GLN A 82 -4.90 15.86 -8.95
CA GLN A 82 -4.97 14.65 -9.78
C GLN A 82 -6.27 14.64 -10.61
N ILE A 83 -6.17 14.27 -11.89
CA ILE A 83 -7.30 14.13 -12.82
C ILE A 83 -7.98 12.77 -12.63
N LYS A 84 -7.19 11.69 -12.54
CA LYS A 84 -7.66 10.34 -12.16
C LYS A 84 -7.02 9.90 -10.86
N HIS A 85 -7.78 9.16 -10.04
CA HIS A 85 -7.23 8.57 -8.83
C HIS A 85 -6.36 7.36 -9.17
N LEU A 86 -5.44 7.02 -8.26
CA LEU A 86 -4.56 5.85 -8.45
C LEU A 86 -5.34 4.55 -8.67
N ASN A 87 -6.52 4.41 -8.06
CA ASN A 87 -7.36 3.21 -8.19
C ASN A 87 -8.15 3.15 -9.51
N ASP A 88 -8.14 4.22 -10.32
CA ASP A 88 -8.86 4.29 -11.60
C ASP A 88 -7.96 3.92 -12.80
N PHE A 89 -6.71 3.53 -12.53
CA PHE A 89 -5.73 3.03 -13.49
C PHE A 89 -5.57 1.51 -13.31
#